data_AF-A0A7L4BP26-F1
#
_entry.id   AF-A0A7L4BP26-F1
#
_cell.length_a   1.000
_cell.length_b   1.000
_cell.length_c   1.000
_cell.angle_alpha   90.00
_cell.angle_beta   90.00
_cell.angle_gamma   90.00
#
_symmetry.space_group_name_H-M   'P 1'
#
loop_
_entity.id
_entity.type
_entity.pdbx_description
1 polymer ?
#
loop_
_entity_poly.entity_id
_entity_poly.type
_entity_poly.pdbx_seq_one_letter_code
_entity_poly.pdbx_strand_id
1 'polypeptide(L)' 'SEISEDAPPGTVVALLHVQDRDSGANGQVTCLLEGSVPFRLEKTFEDYYRVVTAEVLDREEVSEYNVTVRASDGG' A
#
# COMPACT_ATOMS: atom_id res chain seq x y z
N SER A 1 -14.41 -2.26 -5.09
CA SER A 1 -14.31 -3.63 -4.57
C SER A 1 -14.32 -3.56 -3.06
N GLU A 2 -15.06 -4.42 -2.40
CA GLU A 2 -15.13 -4.48 -0.94
C GLU A 2 -14.23 -5.58 -0.40
N ILE A 3 -13.61 -5.32 0.76
CA ILE A 3 -12.83 -6.30 1.51
C ILE A 3 -13.68 -6.80 2.67
N SER A 4 -13.67 -8.11 2.90
CA SER A 4 -14.36 -8.73 4.04
C SER A 4 -13.70 -8.32 5.35
N GLU A 5 -14.47 -8.05 6.39
CA GLU A 5 -13.94 -7.84 7.75
C GLU A 5 -13.25 -9.08 8.32
N ASP A 6 -13.79 -10.26 7.98
CA ASP A 6 -13.20 -11.57 8.29
C ASP A 6 -11.88 -11.86 7.54
N ALA A 7 -11.40 -10.94 6.70
CA ALA A 7 -10.17 -11.13 5.96
C ALA A 7 -8.97 -11.19 6.95
N PRO A 8 -8.13 -12.25 6.88
CA PRO A 8 -6.99 -12.34 7.77
C PRO A 8 -5.98 -11.21 7.48
N PRO A 9 -5.17 -10.81 8.48
CA PRO A 9 -4.03 -9.93 8.25
C PRO A 9 -3.11 -10.46 7.14
N GLY A 10 -2.66 -9.57 6.26
CA GLY A 10 -1.88 -9.91 5.07
C GLY A 10 -2.73 -10.07 3.79
N THR A 11 -4.04 -9.86 3.88
CA THR A 11 -4.92 -9.86 2.70
C THR A 11 -4.57 -8.68 1.79
N VAL A 12 -4.34 -8.95 0.49
CA VAL A 12 -4.02 -7.92 -0.49
C VAL A 12 -5.27 -7.12 -0.84
N VAL A 13 -5.17 -5.80 -0.67
CA VAL A 13 -6.24 -4.84 -0.96
C VAL A 13 -6.01 -4.14 -2.29
N ALA A 14 -4.75 -3.83 -2.60
CA ALA A 14 -4.36 -3.19 -3.86
C ALA A 14 -2.95 -3.61 -4.29
N LEU A 15 -2.74 -3.62 -5.60
CA LEU A 15 -1.42 -3.74 -6.24
C LEU A 15 -1.13 -2.42 -6.96
N LEU A 16 0.01 -1.80 -6.65
CA LEU A 16 0.48 -0.57 -7.25
C LEU A 16 1.72 -0.87 -8.09
N HIS A 17 1.79 -0.30 -9.28
CA HIS A 17 2.98 -0.29 -10.12
C HIS A 17 3.49 1.15 -10.21
N VAL A 18 4.74 1.37 -9.84
CA VAL A 18 5.31 2.70 -9.64
C VAL A 18 6.54 2.86 -10.52
N GLN A 19 6.37 3.52 -11.65
CA GLN A 19 7.42 3.66 -12.64
C GLN A 19 8.05 5.05 -12.60
N ASP A 20 9.38 5.10 -12.44
CA ASP A 20 10.18 6.28 -12.72
C ASP A 20 10.61 6.28 -14.20
N ARG A 21 10.62 7.45 -14.84
CA ARG A 21 11.15 7.60 -16.21
C ARG A 21 12.66 7.70 -16.24
N ASP A 22 13.30 7.99 -15.12
CA ASP A 22 14.74 8.16 -15.05
C ASP A 22 15.47 6.81 -14.97
N SER A 23 16.61 6.75 -15.66
CA SER A 23 17.42 5.54 -15.76
C SER A 23 18.49 5.50 -14.66
N GLY A 24 18.80 4.31 -14.15
CA GLY A 24 19.88 4.12 -13.17
C GLY A 24 19.43 4.34 -11.72
N ALA A 25 20.35 4.71 -10.83
CA ALA A 25 20.07 4.87 -9.39
C ALA A 25 19.02 5.95 -9.08
N ASN A 26 18.77 6.86 -10.02
CA ASN A 26 17.74 7.91 -9.91
C ASN A 26 16.32 7.37 -10.16
N GLY A 27 16.16 6.16 -10.69
CA GLY A 27 14.84 5.53 -10.88
C GLY A 27 14.31 4.80 -9.65
N GLN A 28 14.95 4.96 -8.48
CA GLN A 28 14.54 4.27 -7.26
C GLN A 28 13.46 5.07 -6.53
N VAL A 29 12.20 4.74 -6.81
CA VAL A 29 11.06 5.32 -6.11
C VAL A 29 10.89 4.67 -4.73
N THR A 30 10.71 5.50 -3.70
CA THR A 30 10.32 5.04 -2.37
C THR A 30 8.86 5.37 -2.13
N CYS A 31 8.07 4.35 -1.84
CA CYS A 31 6.66 4.49 -1.50
C CYS A 31 6.44 4.32 0.01
N LEU A 32 5.55 5.15 0.55
CA LEU A 32 5.24 5.25 1.96
C LEU A 32 3.72 5.26 2.10
N LEU A 33 3.21 4.61 3.15
CA LEU A 33 1.80 4.73 3.52
C LEU A 33 1.66 5.92 4.49
N GLU A 34 0.76 6.85 4.20
CA GLU A 34 0.51 8.01 5.08
C GLU A 34 -0.60 7.72 6.09
N GLY A 35 -0.45 8.31 7.28
CA GLY A 35 -1.42 8.20 8.37
C GLY A 35 -1.29 6.92 9.20
N SER A 36 -2.13 6.83 10.23
CA SER A 36 -2.25 5.65 11.09
C SER A 36 -3.47 4.86 10.66
N VAL A 37 -3.29 3.94 9.72
CA VAL A 37 -4.35 3.07 9.20
C VAL A 37 -3.93 1.60 9.35
N PRO A 38 -4.89 0.67 9.45
CA PRO A 38 -4.63 -0.77 9.68
C PRO A 38 -4.11 -1.49 8.43
N PHE A 39 -3.23 -0.85 7.66
CA PHE A 39 -2.67 -1.36 6.42
C PHE A 39 -1.15 -1.24 6.42
N ARG A 40 -0.50 -2.09 5.63
CA ARG A 40 0.94 -2.03 5.39
C ARG A 40 1.21 -1.98 3.90
N LEU A 41 2.27 -1.28 3.55
CA LEU A 41 2.78 -1.26 2.19
C LEU A 41 3.99 -2.20 2.10
N GLU A 42 3.89 -3.21 1.26
CA GLU A 42 4.94 -4.20 1.04
C GLU A 42 5.55 -4.00 -0.35
N LYS A 43 6.86 -3.76 -0.41
CA LYS A 43 7.60 -3.76 -1.68
C LYS A 43 7.72 -5.19 -2.19
N THR A 44 7.48 -5.38 -3.48
CA THR A 44 7.60 -6.68 -4.14
C THR A 44 8.72 -6.68 -5.18
N PHE A 45 8.63 -7.50 -6.21
CA PHE A 45 9.59 -7.51 -7.30
C PHE A 45 9.51 -6.21 -8.10
N GLU A 46 10.68 -5.69 -8.49
CA GLU A 46 10.83 -4.47 -9.30
C GLU A 46 10.11 -3.26 -8.66
N ASP A 47 9.19 -2.69 -9.43
CA ASP A 47 8.50 -1.42 -9.19
C ASP A 47 7.08 -1.62 -8.64
N TYR A 48 6.79 -2.83 -8.13
CA TYR A 48 5.48 -3.19 -7.61
C TYR A 48 5.43 -3.13 -6.09
N TYR A 49 4.31 -2.60 -5.59
CA TYR A 49 3.97 -2.56 -4.17
C TYR A 49 2.59 -3.17 -3.95
N ARG A 50 2.39 -3.86 -2.83
CA ARG A 50 1.07 -4.31 -2.37
C ARG A 50 0.67 -3.55 -1.13
N VAL A 51 -0.59 -3.13 -1.08
CA VAL A 51 -1.22 -2.73 0.17
C VAL A 51 -1.91 -3.95 0.74
N VAL A 52 -1.55 -4.32 1.97
CA VAL A 52 -2.11 -5.46 2.69
C VAL A 52 -2.74 -5.03 4.00
N THR A 53 -3.72 -5.77 4.48
CA THR A 53 -4.26 -5.58 5.84
C THR A 53 -3.17 -5.87 6.88
N ALA A 54 -3.07 -5.02 7.90
CA ALA A 54 -2.13 -5.20 9.01
C ALA A 54 -2.77 -5.94 10.19
N GLU A 55 -4.08 -5.75 10.35
CA GLU A 55 -4.93 -6.32 11.40
C GLU A 55 -6.32 -6.61 10.84
N VAL A 56 -7.22 -7.13 11.70
CA VAL A 56 -8.63 -7.36 11.36
C VAL A 56 -9.34 -6.01 11.24
N LEU A 57 -10.25 -5.89 10.28
CA LEU A 57 -10.99 -4.65 10.02
C LEU A 57 -12.39 -4.79 10.59
N ASP A 58 -12.71 -4.06 11.66
CA ASP A 58 -14.07 -4.04 12.24
C ASP A 58 -14.92 -2.96 11.54
N ARG A 59 -16.00 -3.36 10.85
CA ARG A 59 -16.86 -2.43 10.12
C ARG A 59 -17.79 -1.62 11.03
N GLU A 60 -18.12 -2.13 12.21
CA GLU A 60 -18.89 -1.41 13.22
C GLU A 60 -18.08 -0.27 13.86
N GLU A 61 -16.77 -0.44 14.00
CA GLU A 61 -15.86 0.63 14.45
C GLU A 61 -15.56 1.64 13.33
N VAL A 62 -15.15 1.15 12.15
CA VAL A 62 -14.78 1.99 10.99
C VAL A 62 -15.27 1.34 9.70
N SER A 63 -16.31 1.92 9.11
CA SER A 63 -16.94 1.39 7.89
C SER A 63 -16.18 1.68 6.59
N GLU A 64 -15.27 2.66 6.59
CA GLU A 64 -14.52 3.08 5.40
C GLU A 64 -13.12 3.61 5.76
N TYR A 65 -12.12 3.23 4.95
CA TYR A 65 -10.74 3.67 5.12
C TYR A 65 -10.25 4.44 3.90
N ASN A 66 -9.70 5.63 4.14
CA ASN A 66 -8.95 6.39 3.15
C ASN A 66 -7.46 6.08 3.28
N VAL A 67 -6.93 5.29 2.35
CA VAL A 67 -5.51 4.91 2.32
C VAL A 67 -4.77 5.77 1.32
N THR A 68 -3.82 6.57 1.79
CA THR A 68 -2.97 7.42 0.94
C THR A 68 -1.58 6.81 0.84
N VAL A 69 -1.11 6.58 -0.38
CA VAL A 69 0.25 6.13 -0.67
C VAL A 69 1.01 7.28 -1.32
N ARG A 70 2.15 7.65 -0.73
CA ARG A 70 3.05 8.67 -1.26
C ARG A 70 4.27 8.02 -1.88
N ALA A 71 4.51 8.33 -3.14
CA ALA A 71 5.74 8.00 -3.85
C ALA A 71 6.69 9.20 -3.82
N SER A 72 7.98 8.97 -3.57
CA SER A 72 9.05 9.95 -3.66
C SER A 72 10.14 9.42 -4.57
N ASP A 73 10.54 10.22 -5.56
CA ASP A 73 11.76 10.01 -6.32
C ASP A 73 12.98 10.29 -5.44
N GLY A 74 14.12 9.72 -5.84
CA GLY A 74 15.41 9.91 -5.17
C GLY A 74 16.34 10.90 -5.90
N GLY A 75 15.83 11.57 -6.94
CA GLY A 75 16.58 12.43 -7.87
C GLY A 75 16.65 13.90 -7.46
#